data_AF-A0A7Z0ENQ0-F1
#
_entry.id   AF-A0A7Z0ENQ0-F1
#
_cell.length_a   1.000
_cell.length_b   1.000
_cell.length_c   1.000
_cell.angle_alpha   90.00
_cell.angle_beta   90.00
_cell.angle_gamma   90.00
#
_symmetry.space_group_name_H-M   'P 1'
#
loop_
_entity.id
_entity.type
_entity.pdbx_description
1 polymer ?
#
loop_
_entity_poly.entity_id
_entity_poly.type
_entity_poly.pdbx_seq_one_letter_code
_entity_poly.pdbx_strand_id
1 'polypeptide(L)'
;MPQRFRTRDGKKVTVGDQVWSQNHWPWTINGVERRYGVDWVLMTHDEVGRDTLDMAVMDFTTYIYKSHPPQGCLEAGCRHRPWGALG
;
A
#
# COMPACT_ATOMS: atom_id res chain seq x y z
N MET A 1 17.69 10.98 -2.02
CA MET A 1 16.90 10.43 -3.16
C MET A 1 15.58 9.94 -2.61
N PRO A 2 14.47 9.99 -3.37
CA PRO A 2 13.20 9.43 -2.92
C PRO A 2 13.35 7.92 -2.65
N GLN A 3 12.83 7.44 -1.53
CA GLN A 3 12.82 6.01 -1.23
C GLN A 3 11.92 5.28 -2.23
N ARG A 4 12.48 4.27 -2.91
CA ARG A 4 11.77 3.52 -3.94
C ARG A 4 11.37 2.16 -3.41
N PHE A 5 10.10 1.81 -3.57
CA PHE A 5 9.53 0.52 -3.20
C PHE A 5 9.26 -0.31 -4.46
N ARG A 6 9.17 -1.62 -4.30
CA ARG A 6 8.65 -2.52 -5.34
C ARG A 6 7.30 -3.06 -4.90
N THR A 7 6.31 -2.89 -5.76
CA THR A 7 5.00 -3.52 -5.59
C THR A 7 5.06 -5.01 -5.95
N ARG A 8 4.02 -5.76 -5.60
CA ARG A 8 3.83 -7.18 -5.93
C ARG A 8 3.87 -7.47 -7.43
N ASP A 9 3.33 -6.56 -8.24
CA ASP A 9 3.41 -6.61 -9.72
C ASP A 9 4.76 -6.11 -10.26
N GLY A 10 5.77 -5.97 -9.38
CA GLY A 10 7.16 -5.68 -9.72
C GLY A 10 7.45 -4.24 -10.13
N LYS A 11 6.46 -3.35 -10.05
CA LYS A 11 6.60 -1.94 -10.41
C LYS A 11 7.32 -1.17 -9.33
N LYS A 12 8.08 -0.16 -9.74
CA LYS A 12 8.76 0.75 -8.81
C LYS A 12 7.82 1.92 -8.50
N VAL A 13 7.70 2.25 -7.22
CA VAL A 13 6.92 3.39 -6.72
C VAL A 13 7.71 4.17 -5.68
N THR A 14 7.28 5.38 -5.38
CA THR A 14 7.92 6.30 -4.43
C THR A 14 6.86 7.04 -3.61
N VAL A 15 7.30 7.74 -2.56
CA VAL A 15 6.45 8.73 -1.87
C VAL A 15 5.82 9.69 -2.89
N GLY A 16 4.50 9.90 -2.76
CA GLY A 16 3.65 10.66 -3.67
C GLY A 16 2.91 9.79 -4.70
N ASP A 17 3.33 8.55 -4.93
CA ASP A 17 2.61 7.64 -5.82
C ASP A 17 1.32 7.12 -5.21
N GLN A 18 0.32 6.94 -6.07
CA GLN A 18 -0.85 6.13 -5.81
C GLN A 18 -0.54 4.66 -6.09
N VAL A 19 -1.01 3.78 -5.19
CA VAL A 19 -0.90 2.33 -5.23
C VAL A 19 -2.21 1.68 -4.80
N TRP A 20 -2.33 0.37 -4.93
CA TRP A 20 -3.55 -0.37 -4.61
C TRP A 20 -3.24 -1.47 -3.62
N SER A 21 -4.13 -1.67 -2.66
CA SER A 21 -4.04 -2.77 -1.70
C SER A 21 -5.28 -3.68 -1.81
N GLN A 22 -5.36 -4.66 -0.92
CA GLN A 22 -6.40 -5.70 -0.92
C GLN A 22 -7.82 -5.17 -0.76
N ASN A 23 -8.05 -3.89 -0.40
CA ASN A 23 -9.42 -3.37 -0.25
C ASN A 23 -9.96 -2.65 -1.47
N HIS A 24 -9.27 -2.69 -2.62
CA HIS A 24 -9.71 -2.00 -3.83
C HIS A 24 -9.82 -0.48 -3.72
N TRP A 25 -9.15 0.11 -2.74
CA TRP A 25 -9.02 1.56 -2.70
C TRP A 25 -7.62 1.97 -3.14
N PRO A 26 -7.49 3.05 -3.92
CA PRO A 26 -6.21 3.65 -4.16
C PRO A 26 -5.67 4.29 -2.88
N TRP A 27 -4.41 4.02 -2.58
CA TRP A 27 -3.69 4.55 -1.42
C TRP A 27 -2.55 5.45 -1.90
N THR A 28 -2.42 6.64 -1.32
CA THR A 28 -1.30 7.55 -1.57
C THR A 28 -0.19 7.28 -0.57
N ILE A 29 1.05 7.09 -1.06
CA ILE A 29 2.23 6.93 -0.21
C ILE A 29 2.64 8.31 0.32
N ASN A 30 2.48 8.53 1.62
CA ASN A 30 2.75 9.83 2.25
C ASN A 30 4.19 9.94 2.74
N GLY A 31 4.81 8.83 3.13
CA GLY A 31 6.16 8.85 3.68
C GLY A 31 6.60 7.50 4.22
N VAL A 32 7.79 7.51 4.83
CA VAL A 32 8.35 6.37 5.56
C VAL A 32 8.78 6.82 6.93
N GLU A 33 8.43 6.05 7.95
CA GLU A 33 8.82 6.31 9.33
C GLU A 33 9.48 5.06 9.94
N ARG A 34 10.56 5.25 10.69
CA ARG A 34 11.23 4.16 11.39
C ARG A 34 10.62 3.99 12.78
N ARG A 35 9.95 2.86 13.01
CA ARG A 35 9.33 2.49 14.30
C ARG A 35 9.83 1.11 14.73
N TYR A 36 10.29 1.00 15.99
CA TYR A 36 10.78 -0.27 16.56
C TYR A 36 11.89 -0.95 15.72
N GLY A 37 12.75 -0.17 15.06
CA GLY A 37 13.83 -0.69 14.21
C GLY A 37 13.40 -1.18 12.82
N VAL A 38 12.13 -0.99 12.45
CA VAL A 38 11.58 -1.34 11.14
C VAL A 38 11.11 -0.07 10.44
N ASP A 39 11.28 0.00 9.12
CA ASP A 39 10.75 1.10 8.32
C ASP A 39 9.29 0.79 7.93
N TRP A 40 8.40 1.75 8.16
CA TRP A 40 6.97 1.65 7.88
C TRP A 40 6.58 2.65 6.81
N VAL A 41 5.91 2.18 5.76
CA VAL A 41 5.32 2.99 4.71
C VAL A 41 3.95 3.47 5.21
N LEU A 42 3.79 4.79 5.24
CA LEU A 42 2.56 5.45 5.68
C LEU A 42 1.72 5.80 4.45
N MET A 43 0.47 5.36 4.44
CA MET A 43 -0.44 5.58 3.32
C MET A 43 -1.80 6.07 3.78
N THR A 44 -2.50 6.81 2.92
CA THR A 44 -3.88 7.24 3.15
C THR A 44 -4.74 7.03 1.91
N HIS A 45 -6.04 6.82 2.09
CA HIS A 45 -7.04 7.02 1.05
C HIS A 45 -8.20 7.86 1.58
N ASP A 46 -8.94 8.49 0.67
CA ASP A 46 -10.06 9.39 0.97
C ASP A 46 -11.36 9.03 0.21
N GLU A 47 -11.32 8.06 -0.70
CA GLU A 47 -12.44 7.66 -1.57
C GLU A 47 -13.77 7.35 -0.87
N VAL A 48 -13.74 6.80 0.35
CA VAL A 48 -14.95 6.48 1.14
C VAL A 48 -14.86 7.01 2.58
N GLY A 49 -14.03 8.04 2.78
CA GLY A 49 -13.60 8.52 4.08
C GLY A 49 -12.08 8.37 4.24
N ARG A 50 -11.51 9.20 5.12
CA ARG A 50 -10.06 9.20 5.39
C ARG A 50 -9.70 7.97 6.23
N ASP A 51 -8.99 7.02 5.64
CA ASP A 51 -8.39 5.88 6.34
C ASP A 51 -6.85 5.94 6.18
N THR A 52 -6.14 5.28 7.10
CA THR A 52 -4.68 5.17 7.10
C THR A 52 -4.26 3.71 7.01
N LEU A 53 -3.15 3.47 6.32
CA LEU A 53 -2.52 2.17 6.19
C LEU A 53 -1.03 2.31 6.46
N ASP A 54 -0.61 1.74 7.58
CA ASP A 54 0.79 1.69 7.96
C ASP A 54 1.29 0.26 7.72
N MET A 55 2.27 0.11 6.82
CA MET A 55 2.77 -1.20 6.41
C MET A 55 4.28 -1.24 6.50
N ALA A 56 4.83 -2.30 7.10
CA ALA A 56 6.27 -2.52 7.09
C ALA A 56 6.78 -2.58 5.64
N VAL A 57 7.92 -1.93 5.36
CA VAL A 57 8.52 -1.91 4.00
C VAL A 57 8.73 -3.32 3.44
N MET A 58 9.02 -4.29 4.30
CA MET A 58 9.21 -5.69 3.89
C MET A 58 7.93 -6.38 3.39
N ASP A 59 6.76 -5.96 3.88
CA ASP A 59 5.46 -6.52 3.49
C ASP A 59 4.90 -5.85 2.21
N PHE A 60 5.48 -4.70 1.82
CA PHE A 60 5.03 -3.90 0.69
C PHE A 60 5.01 -4.71 -0.63
N THR A 61 6.04 -5.53 -0.85
CA THR A 61 6.14 -6.40 -2.05
C THR A 61 5.13 -7.54 -2.08
N THR A 62 4.46 -7.83 -0.96
CA THR A 62 3.50 -8.93 -0.83
C THR A 62 2.06 -8.47 -1.03
N TYR A 63 1.74 -7.24 -0.62
CA TYR A 63 0.35 -6.80 -0.49
C TYR A 63 -0.04 -5.59 -1.33
N ILE A 64 0.92 -4.88 -1.91
CA ILE A 64 0.67 -3.64 -2.64
C ILE A 64 0.90 -3.84 -4.13
N TYR A 65 0.00 -3.31 -4.97
CA TYR A 65 0.05 -3.32 -6.43
C TYR A 65 0.17 -1.89 -6.96
N LYS A 66 0.74 -1.67 -8.15
CA LYS A 66 0.76 -0.31 -8.73
C LYS A 66 -0.63 0.15 -9.14
N SER A 67 -1.43 -0.76 -9.68
CA SER A 67 -2.79 -0.51 -10.14
C SER A 67 -3.69 -1.63 -9.67
N HIS A 68 -4.99 -1.34 -9.66
CA HIS A 68 -6.03 -2.35 -9.55
C HIS A 68 -5.79 -3.50 -10.55
N PRO A 69 -5.71 -4.77 -10.09
CA PRO A 69 -5.56 -5.90 -11.01
C PRO A 69 -6.91 -6.21 -11.69
N PRO A 70 -7.02 -6.07 -13.03
CA PRO A 70 -8.28 -6.29 -13.74
C PRO A 70 -8.73 -7.76 -13.76
N GLN A 71 -7.80 -8.69 -13.53
CA GLN A 71 -8.02 -10.14 -13.44
C GLN A 71 -7.33 -10.66 -12.17
N GLY A 72 -7.85 -11.73 -11.56
CA GLY A 72 -7.25 -12.31 -10.35
C GLY A 72 -7.52 -11.51 -9.07
N CYS A 73 -8.61 -10.74 -9.08
CA CYS A 73 -8.96 -9.86 -7.98
C CYS A 73 -9.24 -10.65 -6.68
N LEU A 74 -10.07 -11.69 -6.72
CA LEU A 74 -10.37 -12.46 -5.51
C LEU A 74 -9.09 -13.00 -4.84
N GLU A 75 -8.11 -13.41 -5.65
CA GLU A 75 -6.79 -13.88 -5.25
C GLU A 75 -5.87 -12.75 -4.76
N ALA A 76 -6.04 -11.53 -5.27
CA ALA A 76 -5.41 -10.32 -4.79
C ALA A 76 -6.02 -9.79 -3.48
N GLY A 77 -7.05 -10.46 -2.95
CA GLY A 77 -7.64 -10.16 -1.65
C GLY A 77 -8.66 -9.02 -1.65
N CYS A 78 -9.14 -8.57 -2.81
CA CYS A 78 -9.96 -7.36 -3.06
C CYS A 78 -11.12 -7.03 -2.10
N ARG A 79 -11.66 -8.04 -1.41
CA ARG A 79 -12.79 -7.92 -0.49
C ARG A 79 -12.36 -7.71 0.97
N HIS A 80 -11.05 -7.66 1.23
CA HIS A 80 -10.49 -7.69 2.57
C HIS A 80 -9.91 -6.32 2.94
N ARG A 81 -10.13 -5.90 4.20
CA ARG A 81 -9.43 -4.75 4.76
C ARG A 81 -7.93 -5.01 4.71
N PRO A 82 -7.09 -4.05 4.31
CA PRO A 82 -5.67 -4.31 4.15
C PRO A 82 -5.01 -4.52 5.51
N TRP A 83 -4.00 -5.38 5.54
CA TRP A 83 -3.17 -5.58 6.72
C TRP A 83 -2.50 -4.26 7.13
N GLY A 84 -2.74 -3.80 8.37
CA GLY A 84 -2.18 -2.56 8.91
C GLY A 84 -3.08 -1.32 8.76
N ALA A 85 -4.31 -1.46 8.25
CA ALA A 85 -5.25 -0.34 8.16
C ALA A 85 -5.94 -0.06 9.51
N LEU A 86 -5.97 1.20 9.97
CA LEU A 86 -6.31 1.54 11.36
C LEU A 86 -7.75 2.03 11.60
N GLY A 87 -8.42 2.63 10.62
CA GLY A 87 -9.85 2.93 10.65
C GLY A 87 -10.18 4.37 11.02
#